data_AF-A0A3M2FG45-F1
#
_entry.id   AF-A0A3M2FG45-F1
#
_cell.length_a   1.000
_cell.length_b   1.000
_cell.length_c   1.000
_cell.angle_alpha   90.00
_cell.angle_beta   90.00
_cell.angle_gamma   90.00
#
_symmetry.space_group_name_H-M   'P 1'
#
loop_
_entity.id
_entity.type
_entity.pdbx_description
1 polymer ?
#
loop_
_entity_poly.entity_id
_entity_poly.type
_entity_poly.pdbx_seq_one_letter_code
_entity_poly.pdbx_strand_id
1 'polypeptide(L)'
;MKATELNQEALLLLCCNREQPKEMERGWRLFWRRYQPRMRAYAVYAVHKNLHAGHPLFKDVVNDILSEAMVTIRDHIASFRHRDSEERFAAWLSILINRVALRYMQKNYSRLYFDNEQAVPEESAGNDDRWELYEYIVHNIRRMAAKNSVHTERDIALFLLYAFADFSPEELLKLPCNNQLSLRAIQLALNRLKQKLKKVDII
;
A
#
# COMPACT_ATOMS: atom_id res chain seq x y z
N MET A 1 21.20 -36.00 6.64
CA MET A 1 19.83 -36.00 7.23
C MET A 1 19.05 -34.83 6.63
N LYS A 2 18.09 -35.11 5.73
CA LYS A 2 17.15 -34.09 5.26
C LYS A 2 16.17 -33.84 6.41
N ALA A 3 16.30 -32.70 7.09
CA ALA A 3 15.32 -32.28 8.09
C ALA A 3 13.97 -32.22 7.38
N THR A 4 12.99 -32.98 7.87
CA THR A 4 11.62 -32.98 7.38
C THR A 4 11.14 -31.54 7.36
N GLU A 5 11.03 -30.94 6.18
CA GLU A 5 10.52 -29.58 6.05
C GLU A 5 9.09 -29.60 6.60
N LEU A 6 8.83 -28.81 7.65
CA LEU A 6 7.50 -28.66 8.19
C LEU A 6 6.55 -28.29 7.04
N ASN A 7 5.39 -28.94 6.99
CA ASN A 7 4.34 -28.48 6.09
C ASN A 7 3.96 -27.03 6.47
N GLN A 8 3.34 -26.31 5.53
CA GLN A 8 3.03 -24.90 5.71
C GLN A 8 2.21 -24.66 6.98
N GLU A 9 1.16 -25.45 7.18
CA GLU A 9 0.25 -25.28 8.31
C GLU A 9 0.99 -25.36 9.65
N ALA A 10 1.83 -26.39 9.85
CA ALA A 10 2.61 -26.55 11.06
C ALA A 10 3.62 -25.39 11.26
N LEU A 11 4.21 -24.91 10.16
CA LEU A 11 5.11 -23.75 10.21
C LEU A 11 4.37 -22.46 10.62
N LEU A 12 3.19 -22.19 10.05
CA LEU A 12 2.38 -21.02 10.39
C LEU A 12 1.85 -21.10 11.83
N LEU A 13 1.46 -22.30 12.29
CA LEU A 13 1.05 -22.53 13.68
C LEU A 13 2.19 -22.24 14.66
N LEU A 14 3.41 -22.71 14.36
CA LEU A 14 4.60 -22.39 15.15
C LEU A 14 4.84 -20.87 15.22
N CYS A 15 4.71 -20.15 14.10
CA CYS A 15 4.85 -18.69 14.08
C CYS A 15 3.81 -17.97 14.95
N CYS A 16 2.67 -18.60 15.22
CA CYS A 16 1.57 -18.07 16.04
C CYS A 16 1.61 -18.53 17.50
N ASN A 17 2.54 -19.42 17.89
CA ASN A 17 2.57 -20.02 19.22
C ASN A 17 3.06 -19.04 20.29
N ARG A 18 2.14 -18.25 20.87
CA ARG A 18 2.46 -17.26 21.91
C ARG A 18 2.82 -17.88 23.26
N GLU A 19 2.43 -19.12 23.50
CA GLU A 19 2.66 -19.83 24.77
C GLU A 19 4.12 -20.25 24.93
N GLN A 20 4.81 -20.47 23.81
CA GLN A 20 6.20 -20.90 23.79
C GLN A 20 7.07 -19.95 22.93
N PRO A 21 7.59 -18.84 23.51
CA PRO A 21 8.34 -17.83 22.76
C PRO A 21 9.55 -18.38 21.99
N LYS A 22 10.25 -19.37 22.55
CA LYS A 22 11.40 -20.03 21.90
C LYS A 22 10.99 -20.81 20.65
N GLU A 23 9.82 -21.47 20.68
CA GLU A 23 9.28 -22.18 19.53
C GLU A 23 8.76 -21.21 18.47
N MET A 24 8.13 -20.11 18.91
CA MET A 24 7.70 -19.02 18.02
C MET A 24 8.88 -18.44 17.24
N GLU A 25 9.98 -18.12 17.92
CA GLU A 25 11.20 -17.61 17.29
C GLU A 25 11.82 -18.62 16.32
N ARG A 26 11.79 -19.91 16.66
CA ARG A 26 12.18 -20.99 15.74
C ARG A 26 11.28 -21.03 14.51
N GLY A 27 9.96 -20.91 14.69
CA GLY A 27 8.98 -20.81 13.61
C GLY A 27 9.31 -19.67 12.66
N TRP A 28 9.54 -18.47 13.19
CA TRP A 28 9.91 -17.29 12.40
C TRP A 28 11.24 -17.43 11.65
N ARG A 29 12.24 -18.08 12.25
CA ARG A 29 13.51 -18.39 11.55
C ARG A 29 13.31 -19.35 10.37
N LEU A 30 12.49 -20.38 10.56
CA LEU A 30 12.16 -21.32 9.48
C LEU A 30 11.30 -20.67 8.39
N PHE A 31 10.36 -19.83 8.80
CA PHE A 31 9.54 -19.01 7.91
C PHE A 31 10.40 -18.14 7.01
N TRP A 32 11.31 -17.37 7.61
CA TRP A 32 12.23 -16.51 6.87
C TRP A 32 13.07 -17.33 5.90
N ARG A 33 13.67 -18.43 6.35
CA ARG A 33 14.47 -19.30 5.47
C ARG A 33 13.69 -19.84 4.27
N ARG A 34 12.40 -20.19 4.43
CA ARG A 34 11.56 -20.76 3.37
C ARG A 34 11.04 -19.69 2.40
N TYR A 35 10.55 -18.57 2.93
CA TYR A 35 9.81 -17.60 2.13
C TYR A 35 10.62 -16.37 1.73
N GLN A 36 11.75 -16.07 2.38
CA GLN A 36 12.57 -14.89 2.08
C GLN A 36 12.94 -14.76 0.59
N PRO A 37 13.34 -15.82 -0.14
CA PRO A 37 13.67 -15.68 -1.56
C PRO A 37 12.46 -15.21 -2.40
N ARG A 38 11.28 -15.76 -2.12
CA ARG A 38 10.02 -15.37 -2.81
C ARG A 38 9.60 -13.97 -2.41
N MET A 39 9.64 -13.65 -1.12
CA MET A 39 9.31 -12.33 -0.62
C MET A 39 10.21 -11.27 -1.25
N ARG A 40 11.52 -11.54 -1.35
CA ARG A 40 12.49 -10.66 -2.00
C ARG A 40 12.19 -10.49 -3.48
N ALA A 41 11.86 -11.55 -4.21
CA ALA A 41 11.46 -11.46 -5.60
C ALA A 41 10.22 -10.56 -5.78
N TYR A 42 9.21 -10.69 -4.91
CA TYR A 42 8.02 -9.83 -4.95
C TYR A 42 8.34 -8.37 -4.62
N ALA A 43 9.17 -8.12 -3.62
CA ALA A 43 9.60 -6.76 -3.25
C ALA A 43 10.41 -6.11 -4.39
N VAL A 44 11.38 -6.83 -4.95
CA VAL A 44 12.16 -6.40 -6.12
C VAL A 44 11.24 -6.06 -7.29
N TYR A 45 10.28 -6.94 -7.62
CA TYR A 45 9.31 -6.69 -8.68
C TYR A 45 8.45 -5.45 -8.41
N ALA A 46 7.98 -5.25 -7.18
CA ALA A 46 7.16 -4.10 -6.80
C ALA A 46 7.96 -2.79 -6.85
N VAL A 47 9.21 -2.80 -6.41
CA VAL A 47 10.11 -1.63 -6.45
C VAL A 47 10.51 -1.30 -7.87
N HIS A 48 10.79 -2.29 -8.71
CA HIS A 48 11.15 -2.09 -10.13
C HIS A 48 10.12 -1.29 -10.93
N LYS A 49 8.85 -1.33 -10.54
CA LYS A 49 7.78 -0.52 -11.17
C LYS A 49 7.91 0.98 -10.92
N ASN A 50 8.71 1.38 -9.93
CA ASN A 50 8.82 2.76 -9.49
C ASN A 50 10.29 3.24 -9.46
N LEU A 51 11.24 2.34 -9.27
CA LEU A 51 12.66 2.64 -9.09
C LEU A 51 13.52 1.64 -9.87
N HIS A 52 14.46 2.12 -10.67
CA HIS A 52 15.33 1.25 -11.47
C HIS A 52 16.34 0.50 -10.59
N ALA A 53 16.71 -0.73 -10.97
CA ALA A 53 17.69 -1.53 -10.22
C ALA A 53 19.07 -0.86 -10.08
N GLY A 54 19.42 0.03 -11.01
CA GLY A 54 20.66 0.81 -10.96
C GLY A 54 20.63 1.96 -9.97
N HIS A 55 19.47 2.28 -9.39
CA HIS A 55 19.35 3.38 -8.44
C HIS A 55 20.11 3.05 -7.13
N PRO A 56 20.92 3.97 -6.57
CA PRO A 56 21.74 3.70 -5.38
C PRO A 56 20.94 3.15 -4.20
N LEU A 57 19.73 3.69 -3.99
CA LEU A 57 18.82 3.28 -2.91
C LEU A 57 18.03 2.00 -3.20
N PHE A 58 18.11 1.41 -4.40
CA PHE A 58 17.23 0.31 -4.78
C PHE A 58 17.31 -0.87 -3.80
N LYS A 59 18.52 -1.26 -3.42
CA LYS A 59 18.74 -2.37 -2.49
C LYS A 59 18.20 -2.05 -1.10
N ASP A 60 18.38 -0.81 -0.63
CA ASP A 60 17.94 -0.37 0.69
C ASP A 60 16.41 -0.30 0.75
N VAL A 61 15.77 0.24 -0.28
CA VAL A 61 14.31 0.29 -0.41
C VAL A 61 13.71 -1.12 -0.40
N VAL A 62 14.29 -2.07 -1.13
CA VAL A 62 13.84 -3.47 -1.11
C VAL A 62 13.97 -4.06 0.30
N ASN A 63 15.07 -3.80 1.01
CA ASN A 63 15.29 -4.31 2.36
C ASN A 63 14.33 -3.69 3.39
N ASP A 64 14.04 -2.39 3.28
CA ASP A 64 13.09 -1.69 4.12
C ASP A 64 11.67 -2.25 3.93
N ILE A 65 11.25 -2.43 2.67
CA ILE A 65 9.96 -3.04 2.32
C ILE A 65 9.87 -4.47 2.88
N LEU A 66 10.93 -5.26 2.79
CA LEU A 66 10.96 -6.60 3.36
C LEU A 66 10.81 -6.58 4.88
N SER A 67 11.46 -5.63 5.55
CA SER A 67 11.38 -5.46 7.00
C SER A 67 9.97 -5.07 7.43
N GLU A 68 9.35 -4.11 6.74
CA GLU A 68 7.97 -3.69 7.01
C GLU A 68 6.95 -4.79 6.66
N ALA A 69 7.19 -5.55 5.60
CA ALA A 69 6.38 -6.70 5.23
C ALA A 69 6.44 -7.79 6.31
N MET A 70 7.61 -8.05 6.90
CA MET A 70 7.74 -9.01 8.00
C MET A 70 6.94 -8.60 9.23
N VAL A 71 6.96 -7.32 9.60
CA VAL A 71 6.12 -6.79 10.69
C VAL A 71 4.64 -6.99 10.36
N THR A 72 4.22 -6.60 9.16
CA THR A 72 2.83 -6.73 8.71
C THR A 72 2.38 -8.20 8.69
N ILE A 73 3.22 -9.12 8.21
CA ILE A 73 2.95 -10.56 8.19
C ILE A 73 2.77 -11.05 9.63
N ARG A 74 3.65 -10.68 10.57
CA ARG A 74 3.54 -11.09 11.97
C ARG A 74 2.18 -10.75 12.59
N ASP A 75 1.63 -9.60 12.24
CA ASP A 75 0.34 -9.15 12.78
C ASP A 75 -0.86 -9.86 12.14
N HIS A 76 -0.72 -10.33 10.89
CA HIS A 76 -1.85 -10.84 10.10
C HIS A 76 -1.79 -12.35 9.82
N ILE A 77 -0.67 -13.02 10.06
CA ILE A 77 -0.45 -14.44 9.73
C ILE A 77 -1.48 -15.36 10.41
N ALA A 78 -1.91 -15.02 11.62
CA ALA A 78 -2.94 -15.77 12.34
C ALA A 78 -4.31 -15.74 11.64
N SER A 79 -4.60 -14.70 10.87
CA SER A 79 -5.88 -14.55 10.15
C SER A 79 -5.94 -15.31 8.82
N PHE A 80 -4.81 -15.88 8.35
CA PHE A 80 -4.77 -16.61 7.10
C PHE A 80 -5.52 -17.96 7.22
N ARG A 81 -6.53 -18.16 6.37
CA ARG A 81 -7.50 -19.28 6.44
C ARG A 81 -7.10 -20.53 5.67
N HIS A 82 -6.30 -20.41 4.60
CA HIS A 82 -5.95 -21.52 3.69
C HIS A 82 -4.56 -22.10 4.02
N ARG A 83 -4.35 -22.45 5.29
CA ARG A 83 -3.02 -22.79 5.85
C ARG A 83 -2.40 -24.06 5.28
N ASP A 84 -3.19 -24.87 4.61
CA ASP A 84 -2.84 -26.11 3.91
C ASP A 84 -2.31 -25.87 2.48
N SER A 85 -2.59 -24.73 1.86
CA SER A 85 -2.23 -24.45 0.46
C SER A 85 -1.04 -23.49 0.34
N GLU A 86 0.09 -24.02 -0.17
CA GLU A 86 1.31 -23.25 -0.45
C GLU A 86 1.11 -22.15 -1.48
N GLU A 87 0.35 -22.45 -2.52
CA GLU A 87 0.10 -21.53 -3.63
C GLU A 87 -0.75 -20.34 -3.18
N ARG A 88 -1.81 -20.60 -2.42
CA ARG A 88 -2.67 -19.54 -1.87
C ARG A 88 -1.92 -18.66 -0.88
N PHE A 89 -1.01 -19.24 -0.10
CA PHE A 89 -0.16 -18.47 0.80
C PHE A 89 0.86 -17.63 0.04
N ALA A 90 1.48 -18.16 -1.01
CA ALA A 90 2.37 -17.39 -1.88
C ALA A 90 1.65 -16.21 -2.55
N ALA A 91 0.41 -16.42 -3.02
CA ALA A 91 -0.43 -15.34 -3.56
C ALA A 91 -0.81 -14.31 -2.49
N TRP A 92 -1.13 -14.75 -1.27
CA TRP A 92 -1.39 -13.85 -0.15
C TRP A 92 -0.16 -13.01 0.21
N LEU A 93 1.03 -13.63 0.26
CA LEU A 93 2.30 -12.95 0.50
C LEU A 93 2.62 -11.92 -0.59
N SER A 94 2.41 -12.24 -1.87
CA SER A 94 2.69 -11.31 -2.96
C SER A 94 1.78 -10.08 -2.90
N ILE A 95 0.50 -10.26 -2.60
CA ILE A 95 -0.46 -9.15 -2.42
C ILE A 95 -0.04 -8.27 -1.23
N LEU A 96 0.32 -8.89 -0.10
CA LEU A 96 0.73 -8.17 1.10
C LEU A 96 1.99 -7.35 0.84
N ILE A 97 3.02 -7.94 0.24
CA ILE A 97 4.29 -7.27 -0.07
C ILE A 97 4.06 -6.14 -1.06
N ASN A 98 3.23 -6.33 -2.08
CA ASN A 98 2.92 -5.27 -3.03
C ASN A 98 2.21 -4.08 -2.34
N ARG A 99 1.29 -4.35 -1.40
CA ARG A 99 0.63 -3.30 -0.61
C ARG A 99 1.63 -2.53 0.28
N VAL A 100 2.54 -3.25 0.94
CA VAL A 100 3.59 -2.63 1.76
C VAL A 100 4.53 -1.79 0.89
N ALA A 101 4.97 -2.32 -0.25
CA ALA A 101 5.82 -1.61 -1.20
C ALA A 101 5.16 -0.32 -1.68
N LEU A 102 3.88 -0.37 -2.09
CA LEU A 102 3.15 0.82 -2.53
C LEU A 102 3.09 1.88 -1.43
N ARG A 103 2.75 1.50 -0.20
CA ARG A 103 2.71 2.42 0.95
C ARG A 103 4.08 3.01 1.27
N TYR A 104 5.13 2.19 1.25
CA TYR A 104 6.49 2.64 1.50
C TYR A 104 6.93 3.66 0.44
N MET A 105 6.68 3.37 -0.85
CA MET A 105 7.03 4.26 -1.95
C MET A 105 6.23 5.56 -1.91
N GLN A 106 4.96 5.52 -1.52
CA GLN A 106 4.13 6.72 -1.32
C GLN A 106 4.66 7.58 -0.16
N LYS A 107 4.94 6.95 0.99
CA LYS A 107 5.42 7.64 2.20
C LYS A 107 6.81 8.26 2.01
N ASN A 108 7.68 7.61 1.25
CA ASN A 108 9.06 8.03 1.04
C ASN A 108 9.29 8.69 -0.32
N TYR A 109 8.23 9.02 -1.06
CA TYR A 109 8.32 9.59 -2.41
C TYR A 109 9.28 10.79 -2.44
N SER A 110 9.12 11.75 -1.51
CA SER A 110 9.98 12.93 -1.45
C SER A 110 11.47 12.58 -1.31
N ARG A 111 11.81 11.68 -0.38
CA ARG A 111 13.19 11.23 -0.14
C ARG A 111 13.77 10.43 -1.32
N LEU A 112 12.95 9.64 -1.99
CA LEU A 112 13.41 8.76 -3.06
C LEU A 112 13.67 9.50 -4.37
N TYR A 113 12.94 10.60 -4.63
CA TYR A 113 13.01 11.32 -5.91
C TYR A 113 13.59 12.73 -5.83
N PHE A 114 13.60 13.40 -4.67
CA PHE A 114 14.09 14.78 -4.56
C PHE A 114 15.49 14.91 -3.95
N ASP A 115 15.95 13.94 -3.14
CA ASP A 115 17.27 13.99 -2.50
C ASP A 115 18.41 13.40 -3.38
N ASN A 116 18.08 12.77 -4.51
CA ASN A 116 19.06 12.21 -5.45
C ASN A 116 18.97 12.94 -6.80
N GLU A 117 19.74 14.02 -6.98
CA GLU A 117 19.84 14.82 -8.21
C GLU A 117 20.44 14.06 -9.43
N GLN A 118 20.58 12.74 -9.38
CA GLN A 118 21.14 11.95 -10.47
C GLN A 118 20.09 11.13 -11.20
N ALA A 119 19.71 11.68 -12.35
CA ALA A 119 19.11 11.01 -13.50
C ALA A 119 17.84 10.19 -13.20
N VAL A 120 16.70 10.86 -13.37
CA VAL A 120 15.49 10.20 -13.86
C VAL A 120 15.84 9.63 -15.23
N PRO A 121 15.87 8.30 -15.45
CA PRO A 121 15.91 7.79 -16.80
C PRO A 121 14.59 8.15 -17.47
N GLU A 122 14.68 8.81 -18.62
CA GLU A 122 13.60 9.11 -19.56
C GLU A 122 13.01 7.82 -20.17
N GLU A 123 12.45 6.96 -19.34
CA GLU A 123 11.43 6.00 -19.72
C GLU A 123 10.33 6.09 -18.65
N SER A 124 9.66 7.24 -18.61
CA SER A 124 8.57 7.54 -17.68
C SER A 124 7.27 6.83 -18.09
N ALA A 125 7.25 5.50 -18.04
CA ALA A 125 6.00 4.77 -17.81
C ALA A 125 5.73 4.79 -16.30
N GLY A 126 5.06 5.85 -15.79
CA GLY A 126 4.62 5.85 -14.38
C GLY A 126 4.27 7.19 -13.73
N ASN A 127 4.58 8.34 -14.36
CA ASN A 127 4.01 9.63 -13.94
C ASN A 127 2.71 9.95 -14.68
N ASP A 128 2.56 9.47 -15.92
CA ASP A 128 1.29 9.57 -16.65
C ASP A 128 0.20 8.78 -15.93
N ASP A 129 0.35 7.50 -15.58
CA ASP A 129 -0.75 6.71 -14.98
C ASP A 129 -1.37 7.27 -13.68
N ARG A 130 -0.59 7.92 -12.79
CA ARG A 130 -1.12 8.53 -11.55
C ARG A 130 -1.78 9.87 -11.83
N TRP A 131 -1.19 10.65 -12.73
CA TRP A 131 -1.78 11.90 -13.19
C TRP A 131 -3.04 11.63 -14.02
N GLU A 132 -3.03 10.60 -14.86
CA GLU A 132 -4.16 10.06 -15.61
C GLU A 132 -5.23 9.49 -14.69
N LEU A 133 -4.88 8.76 -13.62
CA LEU A 133 -5.87 8.31 -12.63
C LEU A 133 -6.48 9.50 -11.88
N TYR A 134 -5.66 10.48 -11.53
CA TYR A 134 -6.12 11.75 -10.96
C TYR A 134 -7.08 12.47 -11.93
N GLU A 135 -6.69 12.67 -13.17
CA GLU A 135 -7.49 13.31 -14.21
C GLU A 135 -8.76 12.53 -14.50
N TYR A 136 -8.68 11.19 -14.51
CA TYR A 136 -9.81 10.29 -14.72
C TYR A 136 -10.83 10.37 -13.58
N ILE A 137 -10.37 10.36 -12.32
CA ILE A 137 -11.25 10.52 -11.15
C ILE A 137 -11.90 11.91 -11.17
N VAL A 138 -11.10 12.96 -11.37
CA VAL A 138 -11.57 14.35 -11.46
C VAL A 138 -12.58 14.51 -12.60
N HIS A 139 -12.29 13.96 -13.77
CA HIS A 139 -13.15 13.98 -14.95
C HIS A 139 -14.49 13.28 -14.67
N ASN A 140 -14.47 12.09 -14.08
CA ASN A 140 -15.69 11.36 -13.74
C ASN A 140 -16.53 12.08 -12.70
N ILE A 141 -15.91 12.65 -11.66
CA ILE A 141 -16.64 13.44 -10.64
C ILE A 141 -17.28 14.68 -11.26
N ARG A 142 -16.55 15.41 -12.12
CA ARG A 142 -17.07 16.60 -12.83
C ARG A 142 -18.20 16.23 -13.78
N ARG A 143 -18.09 15.12 -14.53
CA ARG A 143 -19.16 14.61 -15.40
C ARG A 143 -20.43 14.23 -14.63
N MET A 144 -20.27 13.74 -13.40
CA MET A 144 -21.38 13.39 -12.51
C MET A 144 -21.88 14.56 -11.63
N ALA A 145 -21.26 15.73 -11.75
CA ALA A 145 -21.75 16.93 -11.10
C ALA A 145 -22.85 17.53 -12.00
N ALA A 146 -24.02 17.78 -11.43
CA ALA A 146 -25.05 18.54 -12.14
C ALA A 146 -24.49 19.94 -12.50
N LYS A 147 -24.95 20.52 -13.63
CA LYS A 147 -24.46 21.80 -14.20
C LYS A 147 -24.35 22.97 -13.20
N ASN A 148 -24.98 22.90 -12.02
CA ASN A 148 -25.03 23.97 -11.00
C ASN A 148 -24.43 23.58 -9.63
N SER A 149 -23.56 22.58 -9.54
CA SER A 149 -22.94 22.22 -8.25
C SER A 149 -21.79 23.17 -7.90
N VAL A 150 -22.11 24.20 -7.10
CA VAL A 150 -21.23 25.30 -6.65
C VAL A 150 -19.99 24.82 -5.88
N HIS A 151 -20.02 23.59 -5.34
CA HIS A 151 -18.97 23.07 -4.46
C HIS A 151 -18.20 21.88 -5.03
N THR A 152 -18.37 21.57 -6.31
CA THR A 152 -17.76 20.38 -6.93
C THR A 152 -16.24 20.36 -6.78
N GLU A 153 -15.57 21.46 -7.13
CA GLU A 153 -14.11 21.54 -7.10
C GLU A 153 -13.54 21.45 -5.68
N ARG A 154 -14.21 22.10 -4.73
CA ARG A 154 -13.85 22.00 -3.31
C ARG A 154 -13.98 20.57 -2.80
N ASP A 155 -15.08 19.90 -3.13
CA ASP A 155 -15.32 18.54 -2.67
C ASP A 155 -14.34 17.55 -3.32
N ILE A 156 -14.00 17.76 -4.60
CA ILE A 156 -12.92 17.03 -5.29
C ILE A 156 -11.61 17.21 -4.53
N ALA A 157 -11.21 18.45 -4.21
CA ALA A 157 -9.99 18.72 -3.48
C ALA A 157 -9.97 18.05 -2.09
N LEU A 158 -11.08 18.14 -1.34
CA LEU A 158 -11.22 17.45 -0.06
C LEU A 158 -11.07 15.93 -0.20
N PHE A 159 -11.69 15.34 -1.22
CA PHE A 159 -11.59 13.91 -1.48
C PHE A 159 -10.19 13.47 -1.88
N LEU A 160 -9.49 14.26 -2.70
CA LEU A 160 -8.14 13.95 -3.12
C LEU A 160 -7.16 14.00 -1.95
N LEU A 161 -7.24 15.04 -1.12
CA LEU A 161 -6.44 15.15 0.09
C LEU A 161 -6.73 14.01 1.07
N TYR A 162 -7.99 13.61 1.19
CA TYR A 162 -8.40 12.46 2.00
C TYR A 162 -7.91 11.11 1.45
N ALA A 163 -8.00 10.88 0.14
CA ALA A 163 -7.81 9.57 -0.46
C ALA A 163 -6.37 9.31 -0.95
N PHE A 164 -5.62 10.36 -1.30
CA PHE A 164 -4.28 10.25 -1.86
C PHE A 164 -3.19 10.87 -0.97
N ALA A 165 -3.55 11.83 -0.12
CA ALA A 165 -2.62 12.45 0.83
C ALA A 165 -2.86 12.02 2.29
N ASP A 166 -3.77 11.06 2.52
CA ASP A 166 -4.12 10.48 3.83
C ASP A 166 -4.55 11.50 4.91
N PHE A 167 -5.08 12.66 4.52
CA PHE A 167 -5.61 13.62 5.48
C PHE A 167 -6.86 13.05 6.17
N SER A 168 -6.87 13.07 7.50
CA SER A 168 -8.09 12.82 8.27
C SER A 168 -9.11 13.95 8.06
N PRO A 169 -10.42 13.69 8.24
CA PRO A 169 -11.44 14.74 8.20
C PRO A 169 -11.15 15.91 9.17
N GLU A 170 -10.53 15.62 10.30
CA GLU A 170 -10.10 16.58 11.31
C GLU A 170 -8.91 17.43 10.85
N GLU A 171 -7.98 16.86 10.07
CA GLU A 171 -6.88 17.61 9.45
C GLU A 171 -7.35 18.47 8.29
N LEU A 172 -8.29 17.98 7.48
CA LEU A 172 -8.92 18.77 6.42
C LEU A 172 -9.62 20.01 6.97
N LEU A 173 -10.25 19.90 8.14
CA LEU A 173 -10.91 21.02 8.82
C LEU A 173 -9.92 22.13 9.23
N LYS A 174 -8.67 21.76 9.55
CA LYS A 174 -7.62 22.70 9.96
C LYS A 174 -7.01 23.49 8.80
N LEU A 175 -7.35 23.14 7.56
CA LEU A 175 -6.83 23.85 6.38
C LEU A 175 -7.43 25.25 6.29
N PRO A 176 -6.63 26.30 6.04
CA PRO A 176 -7.11 27.68 6.01
C PRO A 176 -8.26 27.94 5.02
N CYS A 177 -8.30 27.18 3.92
CA CYS A 177 -9.36 27.27 2.92
C CYS A 177 -10.70 26.63 3.36
N ASN A 178 -10.72 25.90 4.47
CA ASN A 178 -11.87 25.16 4.97
C ASN A 178 -12.46 25.75 6.27
N ASN A 179 -12.01 26.93 6.70
CA ASN A 179 -12.42 27.59 7.95
C ASN A 179 -13.94 27.81 8.09
N GLN A 180 -14.70 27.78 6.99
CA GLN A 180 -16.15 27.94 6.97
C GLN A 180 -16.92 26.60 6.97
N LEU A 181 -16.21 25.47 6.95
CA LEU A 181 -16.81 24.14 6.92
C LEU A 181 -16.94 23.57 8.32
N SER A 182 -17.97 22.77 8.54
CA SER A 182 -18.04 21.88 9.69
C SER A 182 -17.42 20.53 9.36
N LEU A 183 -16.94 19.81 10.38
CA LEU A 183 -16.47 18.43 10.23
C LEU A 183 -17.52 17.54 9.55
N ARG A 184 -18.80 17.74 9.91
CA ARG A 184 -19.93 17.03 9.31
C ARG A 184 -20.07 17.33 7.81
N ALA A 185 -19.84 18.57 7.38
CA ALA A 185 -19.88 18.94 5.97
C ALA A 185 -18.77 18.25 5.17
N ILE A 186 -17.55 18.16 5.72
CA ILE A 186 -16.42 17.44 5.10
C ILE A 186 -16.76 15.95 4.96
N GLN A 187 -17.23 15.31 6.04
CA GLN A 187 -17.60 13.89 6.01
C GLN A 187 -18.73 13.59 5.00
N LEU A 188 -19.74 14.46 4.92
CA LEU A 188 -20.81 14.34 3.92
C LEU A 188 -20.28 14.48 2.49
N ALA A 189 -19.38 15.43 2.23
CA ALA A 189 -18.75 15.59 0.93
C ALA A 189 -17.94 14.34 0.52
N LEU A 190 -17.13 13.81 1.44
CA LEU A 190 -16.33 12.60 1.21
C LEU A 190 -17.22 11.37 0.94
N ASN A 191 -18.25 11.15 1.76
CA ASN A 191 -19.16 10.02 1.58
C ASN A 191 -19.93 10.10 0.26
N ARG A 192 -20.36 11.31 -0.12
CA ARG A 192 -21.05 11.55 -1.40
C ARG A 192 -20.15 11.21 -2.58
N LEU A 193 -18.87 11.59 -2.54
CA LEU A 193 -17.92 11.29 -3.61
C LEU A 193 -17.54 9.81 -3.65
N LYS A 194 -17.33 9.16 -2.50
CA LYS A 194 -17.17 7.69 -2.44
C LYS A 194 -18.35 6.95 -3.06
N GLN A 195 -19.58 7.37 -2.76
CA GLN A 195 -20.78 6.77 -3.36
C GLN A 195 -20.88 7.02 -4.86
N LYS A 196 -20.44 8.17 -5.36
CA LYS A 196 -20.39 8.44 -6.81
C LYS A 196 -19.36 7.55 -7.51
N LEU A 197 -18.15 7.45 -6.96
CA LEU A 197 -17.06 6.67 -7.55
C LEU A 197 -17.32 5.17 -7.52
N LYS A 198 -18.03 4.67 -6.48
CA LYS A 198 -18.56 3.29 -6.43
C LYS A 198 -19.53 2.95 -7.57
N LYS A 199 -20.23 3.94 -8.14
CA LYS A 199 -21.17 3.70 -9.27
C LYS A 199 -20.45 3.61 -10.62
N VAL A 200 -19.15 3.91 -10.66
CA VAL A 200 -18.33 3.93 -11.89
C VAL A 200 -17.21 2.89 -11.79
N ASP A 201 -17.28 1.98 -10.81
CA ASP A 201 -16.29 0.91 -10.55
C ASP A 201 -14.85 1.41 -10.36
N ILE A 202 -14.68 2.64 -9.87
CA ILE A 202 -13.34 3.25 -9.64
C ILE A 202 -12.82 2.91 -8.23
N ILE A 203 -13.72 2.64 -7.27
CA ILE A 203 -13.40 2.33 -5.85
C ILE A 203 -14.39 1.32 -5.29
#